data_AF-A0A3B3YVE8-F1
#
_entry.id   AF-A0A3B3YVE8-F1
#
_cell.length_a   1.000
_cell.length_b   1.000
_cell.length_c   1.000
_cell.angle_alpha   90.00
_cell.angle_beta   90.00
_cell.angle_gamma   90.00
#
_symmetry.space_group_name_H-M   'P 1'
#
loop_
_entity.id
_entity.type
_entity.pdbx_description
1 polymer ?
#
loop_
_entity_poly.entity_id
_entity_poly.type
_entity_poly.pdbx_seq_one_letter_code
_entity_poly.pdbx_strand_id
1 'polypeptide(L)'
;VFVCFIHQCRKNALFLNWVSAAELLSVFKQDDWDIYSFHINSTVTGRYATTVMTSRVVNRMTESKEVEFHVQIPKNAFISKFRMLIDGQMYDGIVKTKEQAQQQYTQAVSRGQSAGIVSSVGRTMEEFKTSVTLAAHKKVTFELTYEELLKRTHGKYELQIHARPMQPVKDFKVFRL
;
A
#
# COMPACT_ATOMS: atom_id res chain seq x y z
N VAL A 1 -22.10 0.14 19.86
CA VAL A 1 -21.46 -0.58 20.99
C VAL A 1 -20.57 -1.66 20.40
N PHE A 2 -19.28 -1.61 20.66
CA PHE A 2 -18.30 -2.62 20.24
C PHE A 2 -18.56 -3.92 21.00
N VAL A 3 -18.64 -5.07 20.31
CA VAL A 3 -18.30 -6.36 20.91
C VAL A 3 -17.56 -7.22 19.88
N CYS A 4 -16.31 -7.52 20.21
CA CYS A 4 -15.44 -8.50 19.60
C CYS A 4 -15.82 -9.91 20.11
N PHE A 5 -15.82 -10.93 19.26
CA PHE A 5 -15.63 -12.30 19.71
C PHE A 5 -14.70 -13.05 18.74
N ILE A 6 -13.48 -13.30 19.24
CA ILE A 6 -12.66 -14.43 18.82
C ILE A 6 -13.24 -15.65 19.54
N HIS A 7 -13.60 -16.70 18.81
CA HIS A 7 -13.71 -18.03 19.41
C HIS A 7 -12.96 -19.05 18.55
N GLN A 8 -11.90 -19.59 19.15
CA GLN A 8 -11.12 -20.71 18.65
C GLN A 8 -11.98 -21.98 18.63
N CYS A 9 -11.83 -22.73 17.55
CA CYS A 9 -12.19 -24.13 17.31
C CYS A 9 -12.43 -25.04 18.54
N ARG A 10 -13.49 -25.86 18.46
CA ARG A 10 -13.43 -27.26 18.91
C ARG A 10 -14.20 -28.14 17.92
N LYS A 11 -13.46 -29.02 17.24
CA LYS A 11 -13.97 -30.05 16.34
C LYS A 11 -14.85 -31.02 17.13
N ASN A 12 -16.02 -31.35 16.61
CA ASN A 12 -16.57 -32.69 16.73
C ASN A 12 -17.21 -33.08 15.41
N ALA A 13 -16.81 -34.26 14.93
CA ALA A 13 -17.14 -34.84 13.65
C ALA A 13 -18.60 -35.29 13.60
N LEU A 14 -19.01 -35.66 12.38
CA LEU A 14 -20.28 -36.25 11.96
C LEU A 14 -21.28 -35.22 11.46
N PHE A 15 -21.09 -34.77 10.22
CA PHE A 15 -22.14 -34.77 9.20
C PHE A 15 -21.45 -34.73 7.83
N LEU A 16 -21.55 -35.84 7.09
CA LEU A 16 -21.20 -35.86 5.68
C LEU A 16 -22.17 -34.93 4.95
N ASN A 17 -21.64 -34.00 4.15
CA ASN A 17 -22.26 -33.66 2.88
C ASN A 17 -21.18 -33.37 1.85
N TRP A 18 -21.43 -33.85 0.64
CA TRP A 18 -20.59 -33.73 -0.53
C TRP A 18 -20.44 -32.26 -0.93
N VAL A 19 -19.51 -31.56 -0.31
CA VAL A 19 -18.98 -30.31 -0.85
C VAL A 19 -18.06 -30.74 -1.99
N SER A 20 -18.45 -30.40 -3.21
CA SER A 20 -17.67 -30.74 -4.41
C SER A 20 -16.21 -30.31 -4.19
N ALA A 21 -15.24 -31.09 -4.66
CA ALA A 21 -13.85 -30.62 -4.68
C ALA A 21 -13.72 -29.27 -5.42
N ALA A 22 -14.68 -28.92 -6.30
CA ALA A 22 -14.79 -27.60 -6.92
C ALA A 22 -15.14 -26.48 -5.92
N GLU A 23 -15.93 -26.76 -4.88
CA GLU A 23 -16.24 -25.80 -3.81
C GLU A 23 -15.07 -25.68 -2.82
N LEU A 24 -14.30 -26.75 -2.59
CA LEU A 24 -13.05 -26.69 -1.81
C LEU A 24 -11.90 -26.02 -2.58
N LEU A 25 -11.90 -26.07 -3.91
CA LEU A 25 -10.96 -25.33 -4.77
C LEU A 25 -11.33 -23.84 -4.90
N SER A 26 -12.56 -23.44 -4.57
CA SER A 26 -12.99 -22.03 -4.63
C SER A 26 -12.40 -21.13 -3.52
N VAL A 27 -11.70 -21.73 -2.54
CA VAL A 27 -11.04 -21.01 -1.42
C VAL A 27 -9.74 -20.33 -1.86
N PHE A 28 -9.15 -20.75 -2.99
CA PHE A 28 -8.09 -19.98 -3.66
C PHE A 28 -8.73 -19.06 -4.71
N LYS A 29 -9.48 -18.07 -4.22
CA LYS A 29 -9.92 -16.95 -5.05
C LYS A 29 -8.68 -16.35 -5.70
N GLN A 30 -8.63 -16.40 -7.02
CA GLN A 30 -7.55 -15.82 -7.82
C GLN A 30 -7.51 -14.32 -7.51
N ASP A 31 -6.43 -13.83 -6.91
CA ASP A 31 -6.31 -12.44 -6.46
C ASP A 31 -6.63 -11.49 -7.63
N ASP A 32 -7.63 -10.61 -7.44
CA ASP A 32 -8.13 -9.65 -8.43
C ASP A 32 -6.98 -8.86 -9.09
N TRP A 33 -5.94 -8.54 -8.33
CA TRP A 33 -4.72 -7.89 -8.77
C TRP A 33 -3.55 -8.38 -7.92
N ASP A 34 -2.36 -8.41 -8.50
CA ASP A 34 -1.19 -9.04 -7.88
C ASP A 34 -0.03 -8.05 -7.72
N ILE A 35 0.38 -7.82 -6.47
CA ILE A 35 1.64 -7.14 -6.13
C ILE A 35 2.78 -8.15 -6.32
N TYR A 36 3.44 -8.08 -7.47
CA TYR A 36 4.52 -9.00 -7.79
C TYR A 36 5.89 -8.52 -7.30
N SER A 37 6.04 -7.23 -6.95
CA SER A 37 7.28 -6.67 -6.43
C SER A 37 7.01 -5.49 -5.48
N PHE A 38 7.70 -5.48 -4.34
CA PHE A 38 7.61 -4.41 -3.34
C PHE A 38 9.00 -4.15 -2.73
N HIS A 39 9.60 -3.03 -3.10
CA HIS A 39 10.95 -2.66 -2.68
C HIS A 39 10.92 -1.40 -1.82
N ILE A 40 11.74 -1.40 -0.78
CA ILE A 40 12.02 -0.25 0.06
C ILE A 40 13.51 0.02 -0.02
N ASN A 41 13.89 1.23 -0.39
CA ASN A 41 15.28 1.70 -0.37
C ASN A 41 15.36 2.91 0.54
N SER A 42 16.19 2.85 1.58
CA SER A 42 16.41 3.98 2.49
C SER A 42 17.88 4.35 2.56
N THR A 43 18.20 5.63 2.48
CA THR A 43 19.57 6.16 2.60
C THR A 43 19.62 7.21 3.70
N VAL A 44 20.59 7.11 4.60
CA VAL A 44 20.78 8.10 5.68
C VAL A 44 22.07 8.89 5.49
N THR A 45 21.94 10.19 5.18
CA THR A 45 23.07 11.11 5.01
C THR A 45 22.97 12.24 6.02
N GLY A 46 23.94 12.40 6.91
CA GLY A 46 23.99 13.55 7.81
C GLY A 46 22.75 13.73 8.71
N ARG A 47 22.10 12.61 9.12
CA ARG A 47 20.84 12.51 9.88
C ARG A 47 19.56 12.67 9.06
N TYR A 48 19.70 12.88 7.76
CA TYR A 48 18.58 12.99 6.85
C TYR A 48 18.33 11.64 6.19
N ALA A 49 17.14 11.08 6.40
CA ALA A 49 16.73 9.81 5.85
C ALA A 49 15.84 10.03 4.63
N THR A 50 16.25 9.54 3.47
CA THR A 50 15.43 9.51 2.25
C THR A 50 15.01 8.08 2.00
N THR A 51 13.70 7.83 1.97
CA THR A 51 13.15 6.50 1.72
C THR A 51 12.28 6.49 0.47
N VAL A 52 12.59 5.56 -0.44
CA VAL A 52 11.86 5.30 -1.67
C VAL A 52 11.17 3.95 -1.54
N MET A 53 9.84 3.95 -1.63
CA MET A 53 9.02 2.75 -1.71
C MET A 53 8.54 2.56 -3.14
N THR A 54 8.79 1.37 -3.71
CA THR A 54 8.38 1.01 -5.07
C THR A 54 7.49 -0.22 -5.01
N SER A 55 6.23 -0.09 -5.43
CA SER A 55 5.27 -1.20 -5.52
C SER A 55 4.87 -1.43 -6.96
N ARG A 56 4.99 -2.67 -7.45
CA ARG A 56 4.59 -3.03 -8.80
C ARG A 56 3.42 -3.99 -8.75
N VAL A 57 2.37 -3.62 -9.47
CA VAL A 57 1.09 -4.33 -9.46
C VAL A 57 0.67 -4.66 -10.88
N VAL A 58 0.02 -5.82 -11.05
CA VAL A 58 -0.60 -6.23 -12.30
C VAL A 58 -2.06 -6.56 -12.07
N ASN A 59 -2.94 -6.02 -12.92
CA ASN A 59 -4.32 -6.50 -13.01
C ASN A 59 -4.31 -7.80 -13.84
N ARG A 60 -4.61 -8.95 -13.22
CA ARG A 60 -4.65 -10.25 -13.93
C ARG A 60 -6.01 -10.53 -14.57
N MET A 61 -7.01 -9.70 -14.29
CA MET A 61 -8.38 -9.87 -14.75
C MET A 61 -8.56 -9.40 -16.19
N THR A 62 -9.63 -9.88 -16.80
CA THR A 62 -10.11 -9.47 -18.14
C THR A 62 -10.90 -8.16 -18.12
N GLU A 63 -11.20 -7.64 -16.93
CA GLU A 63 -11.92 -6.38 -16.70
C GLU A 63 -11.02 -5.33 -16.04
N SER A 64 -11.43 -4.06 -16.13
CA SER A 64 -10.75 -3.00 -15.40
C SER A 64 -10.96 -3.13 -13.91
N LYS A 65 -9.89 -2.98 -13.12
CA LYS A 65 -9.93 -3.12 -11.67
C LYS A 65 -9.27 -1.93 -10.98
N GLU A 66 -9.89 -1.44 -9.92
CA GLU A 66 -9.26 -0.47 -9.02
C GLU A 66 -8.17 -1.15 -8.20
N VAL A 67 -6.96 -0.60 -8.30
CA VAL A 67 -5.79 -1.05 -7.56
C VAL A 67 -5.38 0.04 -6.58
N GLU A 68 -5.06 -0.38 -5.36
CA GLU A 68 -4.68 0.51 -4.27
C GLU A 68 -3.19 0.37 -3.94
N PHE A 69 -2.55 1.52 -3.72
CA PHE A 69 -1.25 1.59 -3.06
C PHE A 69 -1.45 2.24 -1.69
N HIS A 70 -1.17 1.46 -0.65
CA HIS A 70 -1.34 1.85 0.74
C HIS A 70 -0.10 1.48 1.55
N VAL A 71 0.52 2.49 2.14
CA VAL A 71 1.72 2.35 2.98
C VAL A 71 1.65 3.26 4.20
N GLN A 72 2.42 2.92 5.23
CA GLN A 72 2.58 3.75 6.43
C GLN A 72 3.93 4.48 6.38
N ILE A 73 3.88 5.79 6.61
CA ILE A 73 5.05 6.68 6.68
C ILE A 73 5.16 7.31 8.08
N PRO A 74 6.36 7.67 8.55
CA PRO A 74 6.53 8.40 9.81
C PRO A 74 5.80 9.75 9.77
N LYS A 75 5.16 10.15 10.87
CA LYS A 75 4.41 11.41 10.97
C LYS A 75 5.26 12.67 10.79
N ASN A 76 6.55 12.59 11.12
CA ASN A 76 7.48 13.68 10.92
C ASN A 76 8.15 13.64 9.54
N ALA A 77 7.87 12.63 8.73
CA ALA A 77 8.33 12.58 7.36
C ALA A 77 7.43 13.46 6.49
N PHE A 78 8.02 14.09 5.49
CA PHE A 78 7.26 14.75 4.43
C PHE A 78 7.44 13.97 3.14
N ILE A 79 6.37 13.90 2.35
CA ILE A 79 6.39 13.28 1.04
C ILE A 79 6.97 14.29 0.06
N SER A 80 8.11 13.97 -0.55
CA SER A 80 8.76 14.84 -1.53
C SER A 80 8.38 14.50 -2.96
N LYS A 81 7.99 13.24 -3.22
CA LYS A 81 7.63 12.80 -4.57
C LYS A 81 6.67 11.61 -4.52
N PHE A 82 5.67 11.63 -5.39
CA PHE A 82 4.85 10.46 -5.70
C PHE A 82 4.70 10.34 -7.22
N ARG A 83 4.88 9.13 -7.76
CA ARG A 83 4.78 8.84 -9.19
C ARG A 83 4.06 7.54 -9.45
N MET A 84 3.33 7.50 -10.56
CA MET A 84 2.75 6.29 -11.12
C MET A 84 3.28 6.08 -12.53
N LEU A 85 3.69 4.85 -12.85
CA LEU A 85 4.03 4.44 -14.21
C LEU A 85 2.97 3.44 -14.68
N ILE A 86 2.13 3.84 -15.63
CA ILE A 86 1.07 3.01 -16.21
C ILE A 86 1.34 2.94 -17.71
N ASP A 87 1.44 1.73 -18.27
CA ASP A 87 1.68 1.51 -19.71
C ASP A 87 2.86 2.31 -20.31
N GLY A 88 3.92 2.52 -19.52
CA GLY A 88 5.11 3.26 -19.95
C GLY A 88 4.99 4.79 -19.84
N GLN A 89 3.81 5.31 -19.48
CA GLN A 89 3.60 6.73 -19.23
C GLN A 89 3.76 7.04 -17.74
N MET A 90 4.60 8.03 -17.43
CA MET A 90 4.77 8.53 -16.06
C MET A 90 3.75 9.61 -15.73
N TYR A 91 3.16 9.51 -14.55
CA TYR A 91 2.23 10.46 -13.97
C TYR A 91 2.81 10.93 -12.63
N ASP A 92 3.19 12.20 -12.56
CA ASP A 92 3.62 12.83 -11.32
C ASP A 92 2.40 13.17 -10.46
N GLY A 93 2.41 12.70 -9.22
CA GLY A 93 1.42 13.07 -8.22
C GLY A 93 1.68 14.45 -7.66
N ILE A 94 0.65 15.30 -7.64
CA ILE A 94 0.72 16.61 -7.00
C ILE A 94 0.55 16.41 -5.49
N VAL A 95 1.64 16.55 -4.74
CA VAL A 95 1.61 16.49 -3.27
C VAL A 95 1.08 17.83 -2.74
N LYS A 96 -0.01 17.80 -1.97
CA LYS A 96 -0.62 18.98 -1.35
C LYS A 96 -0.79 18.80 0.16
N THR A 97 -1.11 19.89 0.86
CA THR A 97 -1.48 19.80 2.28
C THR A 97 -2.72 18.94 2.47
N LYS A 98 -2.91 18.38 3.67
CA LYS A 98 -3.97 17.42 3.96
C LYS A 98 -5.37 17.94 3.61
N GLU A 99 -5.64 19.19 3.93
CA GLU A 99 -6.94 19.84 3.72
C GLU A 99 -7.23 20.02 2.22
N GLN A 100 -6.20 20.43 1.46
CA GLN A 100 -6.31 20.62 0.01
C GLN A 100 -6.37 19.27 -0.73
N ALA A 101 -5.63 18.27 -0.26
CA ALA A 101 -5.63 16.92 -0.82
C ALA A 101 -6.99 16.24 -0.67
N GLN A 102 -7.66 16.38 0.49
CA GLN A 102 -8.98 15.79 0.72
C GLN A 102 -10.04 16.31 -0.24
N GLN A 103 -10.10 17.63 -0.47
CA GLN A 103 -11.05 18.24 -1.39
C GLN A 103 -10.81 17.79 -2.84
N GLN A 104 -9.55 17.76 -3.26
CA GLN A 104 -9.19 17.33 -4.61
C GLN A 104 -9.39 15.84 -4.83
N TYR A 105 -9.14 15.00 -3.82
CA TYR A 105 -9.41 13.57 -3.86
C TYR A 105 -10.89 13.30 -4.13
N THR A 106 -11.80 13.89 -3.34
CA THR A 106 -13.26 13.68 -3.52
C THR A 106 -13.73 14.15 -4.91
N GLN A 107 -13.16 15.24 -5.44
CA GLN A 107 -13.46 15.73 -6.79
C GLN A 107 -12.91 14.82 -7.89
N ALA A 108 -11.71 14.27 -7.71
CA ALA A 108 -11.08 13.40 -8.70
C ALA A 108 -11.75 12.02 -8.75
N VAL A 109 -12.01 11.42 -7.58
CA VAL A 109 -12.71 10.12 -7.48
C VAL A 109 -14.13 10.21 -8.05
N SER A 110 -14.86 11.30 -7.79
CA SER A 110 -16.20 11.49 -8.38
C SER A 110 -16.18 11.65 -9.90
N ARG A 111 -15.04 12.02 -10.49
CA ARG A 111 -14.81 12.08 -11.94
C ARG A 111 -14.20 10.80 -12.52
N GLY A 112 -14.03 9.74 -11.71
CA GLY A 112 -13.35 8.50 -12.11
C GLY A 112 -11.85 8.68 -12.36
N GLN A 113 -11.24 9.78 -11.90
CA GLN A 113 -9.82 10.03 -12.02
C GLN A 113 -9.06 9.40 -10.86
N SER A 114 -7.82 8.98 -11.12
CA SER A 114 -6.93 8.44 -10.08
C SER A 114 -6.50 9.55 -9.12
N ALA A 115 -6.55 9.26 -7.82
CA ALA A 115 -6.22 10.23 -6.78
C ALA A 115 -5.52 9.56 -5.58
N GLY A 116 -4.69 10.33 -4.90
CA GLY A 116 -4.00 9.91 -3.67
C GLY A 116 -4.33 10.85 -2.52
N ILE A 117 -4.37 10.31 -1.32
CA ILE A 117 -4.65 11.01 -0.07
C ILE A 117 -3.76 10.52 1.07
N VAL A 118 -3.36 11.45 1.95
CA VAL A 118 -2.63 11.15 3.18
C VAL A 118 -3.58 11.33 4.36
N SER A 119 -3.71 10.30 5.19
CA SER A 119 -4.48 10.32 6.43
C SER A 119 -3.61 9.98 7.63
N SER A 120 -3.83 10.64 8.77
CA SER A 120 -3.04 10.35 9.98
C SER A 120 -3.47 9.04 10.62
N VAL A 121 -2.52 8.17 11.01
CA VAL A 121 -2.83 6.90 11.69
C VAL A 121 -2.01 6.73 12.97
N GLY A 122 -2.72 6.86 14.09
CA GLY A 122 -2.11 6.78 15.42
C GLY A 122 -1.27 8.01 15.77
N ARG A 123 -0.31 7.84 16.69
CA ARG A 123 0.47 8.95 17.25
C ARG A 123 1.74 9.27 16.44
N THR A 124 2.36 8.27 15.82
CA THR A 124 3.70 8.36 15.22
C THR A 124 3.75 8.12 13.70
N MET A 125 2.67 7.62 13.10
CA MET A 125 2.62 7.25 11.69
C MET A 125 1.47 7.96 10.96
N GLU A 126 1.56 8.00 9.64
CA GLU A 126 0.51 8.42 8.71
C GLU A 126 0.36 7.37 7.63
N GLU A 127 -0.85 7.20 7.12
CA GLU A 127 -1.15 6.36 5.96
C GLU A 127 -1.13 7.22 4.71
N PHE A 128 -0.35 6.78 3.73
CA PHE A 128 -0.46 7.23 2.36
C PHE A 128 -1.28 6.19 1.60
N LYS A 129 -2.40 6.62 1.03
CA LYS A 129 -3.30 5.77 0.26
C LYS A 129 -3.65 6.42 -1.07
N THR A 130 -3.55 5.68 -2.15
CA THR A 130 -3.96 6.14 -3.49
C THR A 130 -4.50 4.98 -4.29
N SER A 131 -5.47 5.27 -5.17
CA SER A 131 -6.04 4.26 -6.04
C SER A 131 -6.07 4.71 -7.49
N VAL A 132 -5.99 3.73 -8.38
CA VAL A 132 -6.09 3.89 -9.83
C VAL A 132 -6.83 2.72 -10.43
N THR A 133 -7.73 3.02 -11.36
CA THR A 133 -8.39 2.00 -12.20
C THR A 133 -7.43 1.55 -13.29
N LEU A 134 -7.00 0.29 -13.24
CA LEU A 134 -6.15 -0.32 -14.25
C LEU A 134 -6.99 -1.16 -15.21
N ALA A 135 -6.78 -0.98 -16.50
CA ALA A 135 -7.39 -1.83 -17.52
C ALA A 135 -6.91 -3.29 -17.41
N ALA A 136 -7.65 -4.18 -18.06
CA ALA A 136 -7.37 -5.60 -18.11
C ALA A 136 -5.91 -5.89 -18.52
N HIS A 137 -5.25 -6.79 -17.81
CA HIS A 137 -3.87 -7.22 -18.08
C HIS A 137 -2.81 -6.10 -18.06
N LYS A 138 -3.14 -4.91 -17.54
CA LYS A 138 -2.19 -3.79 -17.43
C LYS A 138 -1.43 -3.81 -16.10
N LYS A 139 -0.32 -3.07 -16.10
CA LYS A 139 0.59 -2.96 -14.96
C LYS A 139 0.69 -1.51 -14.52
N VAL A 140 0.92 -1.33 -13.23
CA VAL A 140 1.30 -0.05 -12.63
C VAL A 140 2.53 -0.22 -11.75
N THR A 141 3.38 0.79 -11.74
CA THR A 141 4.40 0.96 -10.71
C THR A 141 4.10 2.22 -9.92
N PHE A 142 3.93 2.08 -8.62
CA PHE A 142 3.85 3.18 -7.67
C PHE A 142 5.24 3.44 -7.10
N GLU A 143 5.64 4.70 -7.06
CA GLU A 143 6.87 5.15 -6.42
C GLU A 143 6.56 6.30 -5.47
N LEU A 144 6.83 6.10 -4.19
CA LEU A 144 6.69 7.11 -3.14
C LEU A 144 8.06 7.41 -2.56
N THR A 145 8.45 8.69 -2.57
CA THR A 145 9.63 9.18 -1.85
C THR A 145 9.17 10.03 -0.67
N TYR A 146 9.64 9.68 0.52
CA TYR A 146 9.46 10.49 1.71
C TYR A 146 10.81 10.71 2.40
N GLU A 147 10.90 11.84 3.08
CA GLU A 147 12.11 12.32 3.70
C GLU A 147 11.84 12.66 5.17
N GLU A 148 12.77 12.27 6.03
CA GLU A 148 12.68 12.46 7.48
C GLU A 148 14.00 12.99 8.04
N LEU A 149 13.93 14.01 8.89
CA LEU A 149 15.06 14.41 9.73
C LEU A 149 15.06 13.55 11.01
N LEU A 150 16.04 12.65 11.13
CA LEU A 150 16.16 11.76 12.27
C LEU A 150 16.49 12.56 13.55
N LYS A 151 15.66 12.39 14.57
CA LYS A 151 15.89 12.97 15.89
C LYS A 151 16.74 12.04 16.74
N ARG A 152 17.71 12.61 17.45
CA ARG A 152 18.56 11.86 18.39
C ARG A 152 17.81 11.70 19.70
N THR A 153 17.61 10.46 20.12
CA THR A 153 16.92 10.12 21.38
C THR A 153 17.77 9.11 22.12
N HIS A 154 18.03 9.33 23.41
CA HIS A 154 18.90 8.48 24.25
C HIS A 154 20.27 8.16 23.59
N GLY A 155 20.89 9.16 22.96
CA GLY A 155 22.22 9.04 22.37
C GLY A 155 22.27 8.37 20.99
N LYS A 156 21.15 7.84 20.45
CA LYS A 156 21.07 7.16 19.14
C LYS A 156 20.09 7.84 18.18
N TYR A 157 20.26 7.58 16.89
CA TYR A 157 19.27 7.89 15.85
C TYR A 157 18.48 6.63 15.52
N GLU A 158 17.17 6.77 15.36
CA GLU A 158 16.29 5.65 15.06
C GLU A 158 15.52 5.94 13.77
N LEU A 159 15.60 5.00 12.82
CA LEU A 159 14.86 5.02 11.57
C LEU A 159 13.84 3.88 11.63
N GLN A 160 12.56 4.23 11.57
CA GLN A 160 11.47 3.27 11.61
C GLN A 160 10.79 3.19 10.23
N ILE A 161 10.81 2.02 9.61
CA ILE A 161 10.16 1.79 8.32
C ILE A 161 9.13 0.68 8.48
N HIS A 162 7.87 0.98 8.14
CA HIS A 162 6.77 0.03 8.19
C HIS A 162 6.62 -0.67 6.83
N ALA A 163 7.20 -1.85 6.73
CA ALA A 163 7.17 -2.65 5.50
C ALA A 163 5.99 -3.64 5.52
N ARG A 164 4.79 -3.15 5.24
CA ARG A 164 3.55 -3.94 5.22
C ARG A 164 2.86 -3.82 3.87
N PRO A 165 3.19 -4.67 2.88
CA PRO A 165 2.40 -4.74 1.65
C PRO A 165 0.98 -5.25 1.97
N MET A 166 0.01 -4.91 1.11
CA MET A 166 -1.40 -5.28 1.31
C MET A 166 -1.68 -6.78 1.14
N GLN A 167 -0.74 -7.52 0.53
CA GLN A 167 -0.80 -8.96 0.30
C GLN A 167 0.61 -9.58 0.36
N PRO A 168 0.74 -10.90 0.45
CA PRO A 168 2.03 -11.58 0.29
C PRO A 168 2.68 -11.26 -1.05
N VAL A 169 3.95 -10.84 -1.04
CA VAL A 169 4.71 -10.44 -2.24
C VAL A 169 5.87 -11.38 -2.47
N LYS A 170 6.02 -11.88 -3.71
CA LYS A 170 7.11 -12.81 -4.07
C LYS A 170 8.49 -12.14 -4.05
N ASP A 171 8.59 -10.94 -4.62
CA ASP A 171 9.81 -10.15 -4.67
C ASP A 171 9.72 -8.96 -3.68
N PHE A 172 9.93 -9.27 -2.40
CA PHE A 172 9.95 -8.28 -1.34
C PHE A 172 11.38 -8.00 -0.90
N LYS A 173 11.80 -6.73 -0.92
CA LYS A 173 13.17 -6.31 -0.58
C LYS A 173 13.20 -5.04 0.24
N VAL A 174 14.08 -5.00 1.23
CA VAL A 174 14.36 -3.82 2.03
C VAL A 174 15.86 -3.58 2.01
N PHE A 175 16.26 -2.45 1.43
CA PHE A 175 17.64 -1.99 1.35
C PHE A 175 17.82 -0.75 2.22
N ARG A 176 18.91 -0.75 2.97
CA ARG A 176 19.33 0.37 3.80
C ARG A 176 20.79 0.69 3.52
N LEU A 177 21.06 1.95 3.19
CA LEU A 177 22.39 2.50 2.93
C LEU A 177 22.72 3.62 3.93
#